data_AF-A0AA46AX42-F1
#
_entry.id   AF-A0AA46AX42-F1
#
_cell.length_a   1.000
_cell.length_b   1.000
_cell.length_c   1.000
_cell.angle_alpha   90.00
_cell.angle_beta   90.00
_cell.angle_gamma   90.00
#
_symmetry.space_group_name_H-M   'P 1'
#
loop_
_entity.id
_entity.type
_entity.pdbx_description
1 polymer ?
#
loop_
_entity_poly.entity_id
_entity_poly.type
_entity_poly.pdbx_seq_one_letter_code
_entity_poly.pdbx_strand_id
1 'polypeptide(L)'
;MKPCPFCGSGDVGVVEFLDGEGDRLFAVGCSGCGCNGAPHIAAMDDARPAATASWERRTPKVEWLPISWAPQDGTRLMLWDSVSKRPVFGSWRGDNPAITHYAAEPAGPEVA
;
A
#
# COMPACT_ATOMS: atom_id res chain seq x y z
N MET A 1 -13.33 0.10 -9.38
CA MET A 1 -12.03 -0.41 -8.91
C MET A 1 -12.21 -1.08 -7.56
N LYS A 2 -11.44 -2.13 -7.21
CA LYS A 2 -11.46 -2.76 -5.88
C LYS A 2 -11.18 -1.70 -4.78
N PRO A 3 -11.83 -1.73 -3.58
CA PRO A 3 -11.61 -0.76 -2.49
C PRO A 3 -10.21 -0.80 -1.89
N CYS A 4 -9.70 0.32 -1.39
CA CYS A 4 -8.37 0.45 -0.80
C CYS A 4 -8.05 -0.73 0.14
N PRO A 5 -6.96 -1.49 -0.09
CA PRO A 5 -6.64 -2.67 0.73
C PRO A 5 -6.19 -2.31 2.15
N PHE A 6 -5.92 -1.01 2.41
CA PHE A 6 -5.44 -0.51 3.69
C PHE A 6 -6.57 0.03 4.57
N CYS A 7 -7.34 1.00 4.07
CA CYS A 7 -8.41 1.64 4.84
C CYS A 7 -9.81 1.17 4.46
N GLY A 8 -9.96 0.33 3.43
CA GLY A 8 -11.27 -0.14 2.94
C GLY A 8 -12.08 0.89 2.16
N SER A 9 -11.57 2.13 1.98
CA SER A 9 -12.29 3.18 1.25
C SER A 9 -12.53 2.80 -0.22
N GLY A 10 -13.73 3.12 -0.71
CA GLY A 10 -14.06 3.04 -2.14
C GLY A 10 -13.59 4.24 -2.96
N ASP A 11 -13.08 5.29 -2.30
CA ASP A 11 -12.58 6.51 -2.93
C ASP A 11 -11.15 6.29 -3.46
N VAL A 12 -11.08 5.57 -4.59
CA VAL A 12 -9.84 5.19 -5.27
C VAL A 12 -9.91 5.61 -6.73
N GLY A 13 -8.80 6.14 -7.25
CA GLY A 13 -8.74 6.70 -8.60
C GLY A 13 -7.33 6.70 -9.16
N VAL A 14 -7.20 6.92 -10.46
CA VAL A 14 -5.88 7.09 -11.09
C VAL A 14 -5.29 8.41 -10.61
N VAL A 15 -4.08 8.35 -10.09
CA VAL A 15 -3.26 9.48 -9.67
C VAL A 15 -2.03 9.58 -10.58
N GLU A 16 -1.58 10.82 -10.78
CA GLU A 16 -0.42 11.16 -11.60
C GLU A 16 0.63 11.86 -10.74
N PHE A 17 1.89 11.52 -10.96
CA PHE A 17 3.04 12.17 -10.34
C PHE A 17 4.25 12.12 -11.27
N LEU A 18 5.25 12.93 -10.96
CA LEU A 18 6.54 12.93 -11.65
C LEU A 18 7.57 12.17 -10.81
N ASP A 19 8.43 11.38 -11.44
CA ASP A 19 9.63 10.88 -10.76
C ASP A 19 10.74 11.93 -10.69
N GLY A 20 11.91 11.53 -10.18
CA GLY A 20 13.09 12.38 -10.09
C GLY A 20 13.72 12.72 -11.44
N GLU A 21 13.35 12.03 -12.52
CA GLU A 21 13.84 12.27 -13.88
C GLU A 21 12.84 13.13 -14.69
N GLY A 22 11.63 13.33 -14.17
CA GLY A 22 10.57 14.13 -14.78
C GLY A 22 9.59 13.31 -15.62
N ASP A 23 9.67 11.99 -15.60
CA ASP A 23 8.74 11.12 -16.31
C ASP A 23 7.40 11.03 -15.58
N ARG A 24 6.33 10.98 -16.38
CA ARG A 24 4.95 10.87 -15.86
C ARG A 24 4.68 9.44 -15.43
N LEU A 25 4.44 9.28 -14.14
CA LEU A 25 4.02 8.05 -13.50
C LEU A 25 2.51 8.09 -13.23
N PHE A 26 1.85 6.97 -13.50
CA PHE A 26 0.45 6.75 -13.19
C PHE A 26 0.31 5.59 -12.21
N ALA A 27 -0.47 5.78 -11.16
CA ALA A 27 -0.85 4.71 -10.23
C ALA A 27 -2.34 4.79 -9.92
N VAL A 28 -2.91 3.77 -9.28
CA VAL A 28 -4.19 3.96 -8.58
C VAL A 28 -3.90 4.33 -7.14
N GLY A 29 -4.47 5.44 -6.68
CA GLY A 29 -4.33 5.97 -5.33
C GLY A 29 -5.66 6.02 -4.59
N CYS A 30 -5.59 6.03 -3.26
CA CYS A 30 -6.73 6.20 -2.36
C CYS A 30 -6.66 7.60 -1.71
N SER A 31 -7.67 8.44 -1.93
CA SER A 31 -7.72 9.79 -1.34
C SER A 31 -7.87 9.77 0.18
N GLY A 32 -8.51 8.73 0.73
CA GLY A 32 -8.76 8.62 2.17
C GLY A 32 -7.51 8.38 3.03
N CYS A 33 -6.54 7.59 2.54
CA CYS A 33 -5.30 7.28 3.29
C CYS A 33 -4.01 7.64 2.55
N GLY A 34 -4.08 8.09 1.29
CA GLY A 34 -2.90 8.42 0.50
C GLY A 34 -2.07 7.21 0.05
N CYS A 35 -2.60 5.99 0.19
CA CYS A 35 -1.97 4.80 -0.38
C CYS A 35 -2.02 4.86 -1.90
N ASN A 36 -0.89 4.56 -2.53
CA ASN A 36 -0.79 4.33 -3.97
C ASN A 36 -0.43 2.87 -4.25
N GLY A 37 -0.98 2.32 -5.33
CA GLY A 37 -0.57 1.05 -5.91
C GLY A 37 0.77 1.16 -6.65
N ALA A 38 1.13 0.09 -7.35
CA ALA A 38 2.33 0.08 -8.18
C ALA A 38 2.25 1.18 -9.27
N PRO A 39 3.27 2.04 -9.38
CA PRO A 39 3.32 3.05 -10.42
C PRO A 39 3.71 2.46 -11.78
N HIS A 40 3.20 3.05 -12.85
CA HIS A 40 3.49 2.69 -14.24
C HIS A 40 3.90 3.94 -15.02
N ILE A 41 4.99 3.84 -15.77
CA ILE A 41 5.48 4.89 -16.67
C ILE A 41 4.82 4.71 -18.03
N ALA A 42 4.44 5.81 -18.67
CA ALA A 42 4.00 5.81 -20.06
C ALA A 42 5.19 5.50 -21.00
N ALA A 43 5.34 4.25 -21.41
CA ALA A 43 6.26 3.88 -22.48
C ALA A 43 5.50 3.94 -23.82
N MET A 44 5.58 5.07 -24.52
CA MET A 44 4.90 5.37 -25.81
C MET A 44 3.35 5.38 -25.80
N ASP A 45 2.69 4.66 -24.88
CA ASP A 45 1.23 4.55 -24.74
C ASP A 45 0.70 5.08 -23.39
N ASP A 46 -0.63 5.08 -23.21
CA ASP A 46 -1.29 5.40 -21.95
C ASP A 46 -1.08 4.31 -20.88
N ALA A 47 -0.42 4.65 -19.78
CA ALA A 47 -0.15 3.74 -18.66
C ALA A 47 -1.33 3.59 -17.68
N ARG A 48 -2.39 4.39 -17.77
CA ARG A 48 -3.55 4.34 -16.86
C ARG A 48 -4.29 2.99 -16.86
N PRO A 49 -4.48 2.30 -18.01
CA PRO A 49 -5.06 0.95 -18.03
C PRO A 49 -4.16 -0.07 -17.31
N ALA A 50 -2.84 0.02 -17.46
CA ALA A 50 -1.89 -0.85 -16.77
C ALA A 50 -1.93 -0.62 -15.24
N ALA A 51 -1.95 0.64 -14.81
CA ALA A 51 -2.11 1.00 -13.40
C ALA A 51 -3.42 0.47 -12.80
N THR A 52 -4.52 0.62 -13.54
CA THR A 52 -5.83 0.08 -13.12
C THR A 52 -5.80 -1.44 -13.06
N ALA A 53 -5.26 -2.12 -14.07
CA ALA A 53 -5.17 -3.58 -14.10
C ALA A 53 -4.25 -4.15 -12.99
N SER A 54 -3.17 -3.43 -12.64
CA SER A 54 -2.30 -3.76 -11.52
C SER A 54 -3.07 -3.65 -10.19
N TRP A 55 -3.81 -2.55 -10.01
CA TRP A 55 -4.69 -2.38 -8.85
C TRP A 55 -5.71 -3.52 -8.76
N GLU A 56 -6.43 -3.84 -9.84
CA GLU A 56 -7.44 -4.90 -9.83
C GLU A 56 -6.85 -6.30 -9.60
N ARG A 57 -5.62 -6.57 -10.05
CA ARG A 57 -4.95 -7.87 -9.85
C ARG A 57 -4.33 -8.06 -8.47
N ARG A 58 -4.25 -7.00 -7.66
CA ARG A 58 -3.66 -7.10 -6.32
C ARG A 58 -4.32 -8.20 -5.48
N THR A 59 -3.52 -8.85 -4.65
CA THR A 59 -3.96 -9.79 -3.63
C THR A 59 -4.99 -9.13 -2.71
N PRO A 60 -5.99 -9.90 -2.22
CA PRO A 60 -7.10 -9.37 -1.45
C PRO A 60 -6.62 -8.71 -0.15
N LYS A 61 -7.53 -7.89 0.40
CA LYS A 61 -7.42 -7.08 1.63
C LYS A 61 -6.36 -7.60 2.61
N VAL A 62 -5.41 -6.73 2.95
CA VAL A 62 -4.48 -6.98 4.05
C VAL A 62 -5.30 -7.21 5.32
N GLU A 63 -5.10 -8.37 5.95
CA GLU A 63 -5.68 -8.65 7.25
C GLU A 63 -4.88 -7.92 8.33
N TRP A 64 -5.32 -6.70 8.62
CA TRP A 64 -4.77 -5.88 9.70
C TRP A 64 -5.23 -6.43 11.05
N LEU A 65 -4.26 -6.86 11.86
CA LEU A 65 -4.47 -7.30 13.23
C LEU A 65 -4.05 -6.20 14.22
N PRO A 66 -4.66 -6.12 15.42
CA PRO A 66 -4.28 -5.15 16.43
C PRO A 66 -2.79 -5.25 16.80
N ILE A 67 -2.10 -4.11 16.91
CA ILE A 67 -0.65 -4.11 17.24
C ILE A 67 -0.33 -4.79 18.59
N SER A 68 -1.30 -4.89 19.50
CA SER A 68 -1.17 -5.61 20.76
C SER A 68 -0.93 -7.12 20.61
N TRP A 69 -1.20 -7.69 19.43
CA TRP A 69 -0.96 -9.11 19.13
C TRP A 69 0.30 -9.34 18.30
N ALA A 70 0.99 -8.27 17.89
CA ALA A 70 2.17 -8.38 17.05
C ALA A 70 3.29 -9.13 17.78
N PRO A 71 3.96 -10.10 17.11
CA PRO A 71 5.08 -10.80 17.69
C PRO A 71 6.24 -9.85 17.98
N GLN A 72 6.87 -10.02 19.13
CA GLN A 72 8.05 -9.27 19.58
C GLN A 72 9.36 -10.07 19.42
N ASP A 73 9.31 -11.14 18.65
CA ASP A 73 10.43 -12.07 18.40
C ASP A 73 11.42 -11.58 17.33
N GLY A 74 11.23 -10.36 16.82
CA GLY A 74 12.04 -9.80 15.75
C GLY A 74 11.57 -10.15 14.34
N THR A 75 10.44 -10.87 14.19
CA THR A 75 9.80 -11.10 12.90
C THR A 75 9.55 -9.79 12.17
N ARG A 76 9.83 -9.77 10.87
CA ARG A 76 9.55 -8.64 10.01
C ARG A 76 8.06 -8.62 9.64
N LEU A 77 7.42 -7.48 9.87
CA LEU A 77 5.99 -7.28 9.70
C LEU A 77 5.74 -6.06 8.82
N MET A 78 4.55 -6.02 8.24
CA MET A 78 3.98 -4.79 7.74
C MET A 78 3.23 -4.11 8.88
N LEU A 79 3.61 -2.89 9.23
CA LEU A 79 3.10 -2.12 10.37
C LEU A 79 2.30 -0.92 9.85
N TRP A 80 1.13 -0.67 10.42
CA TRP A 80 0.29 0.47 10.02
C TRP A 80 0.57 1.70 10.86
N ASP A 81 1.20 2.70 10.25
CA ASP A 81 1.36 4.03 10.84
C ASP A 81 0.06 4.84 10.66
N SER A 82 -0.61 5.09 11.79
CA SER A 82 -1.87 5.81 11.85
C SER A 82 -1.72 7.33 11.66
N VAL A 83 -0.52 7.90 11.80
CA VAL A 83 -0.22 9.32 11.59
C VAL A 83 0.03 9.56 10.11
N SER A 84 0.97 8.83 9.52
CA SER A 84 1.30 8.98 8.09
C SER A 84 0.32 8.27 7.16
N LYS A 85 -0.60 7.45 7.70
CA LYS A 85 -1.58 6.63 6.98
C LYS A 85 -0.93 5.69 5.96
N ARG A 86 0.24 5.13 6.30
CA ARG A 86 1.04 4.30 5.40
C ARG A 86 1.51 3.02 6.08
N PRO A 87 1.66 1.91 5.32
CA PRO A 87 2.40 0.77 5.83
C PRO A 87 3.89 1.11 5.91
N VAL A 88 4.53 0.70 6.99
CA VAL A 88 5.98 0.68 7.17
C VAL A 88 6.41 -0.76 7.42
N PHE A 89 7.64 -1.12 7.05
CA PHE A 89 8.13 -2.50 7.17
C PHE A 89 9.19 -2.57 8.26
N GLY A 90 9.03 -3.50 9.20
CA GLY A 90 9.97 -3.66 10.30
C GLY A 90 9.49 -4.64 11.35
N SER A 91 10.32 -4.86 12.37
CA SER A 91 9.92 -5.63 13.55
C SER A 91 9.27 -4.72 14.58
N TRP A 92 8.21 -5.23 15.22
CA TRP A 92 7.52 -4.50 16.27
C TRP A 92 8.20 -4.71 17.63
N ARG A 93 8.40 -3.63 18.39
CA ARG A 93 9.01 -3.67 19.73
C ARG A 93 8.18 -3.04 20.86
N GLY A 94 7.02 -2.46 20.56
CA GLY A 94 6.10 -1.94 21.59
C GLY A 94 6.05 -0.42 21.76
N ASP A 95 7.07 0.30 21.30
CA ASP A 95 7.32 1.67 21.81
C ASP A 95 6.83 2.81 20.91
N ASN A 96 6.14 2.52 19.80
CA ASN A 96 5.65 3.55 18.88
C ASN A 96 4.11 3.62 18.85
N PRO A 97 3.47 4.54 19.59
CA PRO A 97 2.01 4.65 19.63
C PRO A 97 1.37 5.05 18.29
N ALA A 98 2.16 5.53 17.32
CA ALA A 98 1.65 5.78 15.96
C ALA A 98 1.33 4.47 15.22
N ILE A 99 2.00 3.37 15.56
CA ILE A 99 1.74 2.06 14.98
C ILE A 99 0.56 1.40 15.69
N THR A 100 -0.51 1.14 14.94
CA THR A 100 -1.78 0.67 15.53
C THR A 100 -2.18 -0.74 15.09
N HIS A 101 -1.67 -1.20 13.95
CA HIS A 101 -1.98 -2.53 13.40
C HIS A 101 -0.74 -3.16 12.77
N TYR A 102 -0.77 -4.47 12.59
CA TYR A 102 0.24 -5.22 11.85
C TYR A 102 -0.38 -6.24 10.89
N ALA A 103 0.40 -6.71 9.93
CA ALA A 103 0.09 -7.81 9.03
C ALA A 103 1.37 -8.60 8.69
N ALA A 104 1.22 -9.87 8.32
CA ALA A 104 2.35 -10.71 7.89
C ALA A 104 2.89 -10.30 6.51
N GLU A 105 4.18 -10.52 6.25
CA GLU A 105 4.74 -10.48 4.89
C GLU A 105 4.65 -11.85 4.21
N PRO A 106 4.42 -11.94 2.88
CA PRO A 106 4.04 -10.87 1.97
C PRO A 106 2.52 -10.64 1.99
N ALA A 107 2.08 -9.49 2.50
CA ALA A 107 0.72 -9.02 2.30
C ALA A 107 0.56 -8.25 0.95
N GLY A 108 1.67 -8.06 0.22
CA GLY A 108 1.70 -7.61 -1.17
C GLY A 108 1.74 -8.79 -2.15
N PRO A 109 1.51 -8.57 -3.46
CA PRO A 109 1.43 -9.65 -4.43
C PRO A 109 2.70 -10.50 -4.38
N GLU A 110 2.53 -11.82 -4.22
CA GLU A 110 3.55 -12.76 -4.69
C GLU A 110 3.91 -12.34 -6.12
N VAL A 111 5.16 -11.98 -6.33
CA VAL A 111 5.69 -11.86 -7.68
C VAL A 111 5.79 -13.30 -8.18
N ALA A 112 4.78 -13.71 -8.95
CA ALA A 112 4.87 -14.90 -9.79
C ALA A 112 5.79 -14.63 -10.99
#